data_AF-A0A439V072-F1
#
_entry.id   AF-A0A439V072-F1
#
_cell.length_a   1.000
_cell.length_b   1.000
_cell.length_c   1.000
_cell.angle_alpha   90.00
_cell.angle_beta   90.00
_cell.angle_gamma   90.00
#
_symmetry.space_group_name_H-M   'P 1'
#
loop_
_entity.id
_entity.type
_entity.pdbx_description
1 polymer ?
#
loop_
_entity_poly.entity_id
_entity_poly.type
_entity_poly.pdbx_seq_one_letter_code
_entity_poly.pdbx_strand_id
1 'polypeptide(L)' 'MIEIHSIEAANARLRIRRAEHSLKCANELLDEEGGIALNLALCDRIRIAQRRLIEARARLITIDPTRTI' A
#
# COMPACT_ATOMS: atom_id res chain seq x y z
N MET A 1 -9.19 23.57 -38.54
CA MET A 1 -7.92 23.77 -37.79
C MET A 1 -8.16 24.27 -36.36
N ILE A 2 -9.03 25.26 -36.14
CA ILE A 2 -9.40 25.76 -34.80
C ILE A 2 -10.06 24.68 -33.91
N GLU A 3 -10.86 23.79 -34.50
CA GLU A 3 -11.55 22.72 -33.76
C GLU A 3 -10.61 21.64 -33.19
N ILE A 4 -9.53 21.28 -33.90
CA ILE A 4 -8.56 20.29 -33.40
C ILE A 4 -7.85 20.83 -32.15
N HIS A 5 -7.42 22.09 -32.20
CA HIS A 5 -6.79 22.76 -31.06
C HIS A 5 -7.75 22.92 -29.87
N SER A 6 -9.05 23.13 -30.12
CA SER A 6 -10.04 23.22 -29.04
C SER A 6 -10.31 21.88 -28.36
N ILE A 7 -10.33 20.79 -29.15
CA ILE A 7 -10.47 19.41 -28.66
C ILE A 7 -9.25 18.99 -27.85
N GLU A 8 -8.04 19.27 -28.32
CA GLU A 8 -6.81 18.99 -27.57
C GLU A 8 -6.77 19.74 -26.24
N ALA A 9 -7.13 21.03 -26.23
CA ALA A 9 -7.20 21.81 -25.01
C ALA A 9 -8.29 21.29 -24.04
N ALA A 10 -9.43 20.83 -24.55
CA ALA A 10 -10.46 20.19 -23.73
C ALA A 10 -9.98 18.87 -23.11
N ASN A 11 -9.28 18.04 -23.88
CA ASN A 11 -8.69 16.79 -23.41
C ASN A 11 -7.59 17.02 -22.37
N ALA A 12 -6.72 18.02 -22.57
CA ALA A 12 -5.70 18.40 -21.60
C ALA A 12 -6.33 18.80 -20.25
N ARG A 13 -7.37 19.65 -20.29
CA ARG A 13 -8.12 20.06 -19.08
C ARG A 13 -8.79 18.86 -18.38
N LEU A 14 -9.34 17.92 -19.15
CA LEU A 14 -9.93 16.71 -18.57
C LEU A 14 -8.88 15.83 -17.88
N ARG A 15 -7.70 15.66 -18.49
CA ARG A 15 -6.60 14.89 -17.90
C ARG A 15 -6.09 15.53 -16.61
N ILE A 16 -5.95 16.86 -16.58
CA ILE A 16 -5.58 17.60 -15.38
C ILE A 16 -6.59 17.36 -14.27
N ARG A 17 -7.88 17.57 -14.52
CA ARG A 17 -8.93 17.36 -13.50
C ARG A 17 -8.97 15.94 -12.96
N ARG A 18 -8.74 14.94 -13.82
CA ARG A 18 -8.63 13.54 -13.40
C ARG A 18 -7.41 13.30 -12.52
N ALA A 19 -6.25 13.83 -12.89
CA ALA A 19 -5.04 13.72 -12.10
C ALA A 19 -5.19 14.40 -10.73
N GLU A 20 -5.78 15.60 -10.68
CA GLU A 20 -6.09 16.32 -9.44
C GLU A 20 -7.03 15.50 -8.53
N HIS A 21 -8.08 14.91 -9.09
CA HIS A 21 -9.00 14.06 -8.34
C HIS A 21 -8.30 12.81 -7.79
N SER A 22 -7.52 12.11 -8.62
CA SER A 22 -6.75 10.95 -8.15
C SER A 22 -5.75 11.31 -7.05
N LEU A 23 -5.09 12.46 -7.17
CA LEU A 23 -4.18 12.96 -6.13
C LEU A 23 -4.93 13.28 -4.83
N LYS A 24 -6.10 13.91 -4.92
CA LYS A 24 -6.96 14.20 -3.75
C LYS A 24 -7.36 12.92 -3.03
N CYS A 25 -7.84 11.90 -3.77
CA CYS A 25 -8.21 10.62 -3.16
C CYS A 25 -7.01 9.91 -2.53
N ALA A 26 -5.83 9.96 -3.15
CA ALA A 26 -4.61 9.40 -2.57
C ALA A 26 -4.23 10.13 -1.26
N ASN A 27 -4.35 11.45 -1.22
CA ASN A 27 -4.10 12.24 -0.01
C ASN A 27 -5.14 11.95 1.07
N GLU A 28 -6.42 11.76 0.75
CA GLU A 28 -7.46 11.37 1.73
C GLU A 28 -7.20 9.98 2.33
N LEU A 29 -6.66 9.05 1.54
CA LEU A 29 -6.23 7.72 2.04
C LEU A 29 -4.97 7.79 2.91
N LEU A 30 -4.10 8.76 2.65
CA LEU A 30 -2.88 9.03 3.39
C LEU A 30 -3.08 10.02 4.54
N ASP A 31 -4.25 10.64 4.64
CA ASP A 31 -4.60 11.55 5.73
C ASP A 31 -4.44 10.83 7.07
N GLU A 32 -4.17 11.57 8.13
CA GLU A 32 -3.55 11.05 9.36
C GLU A 32 -4.24 9.77 9.86
N GLU A 33 -5.57 9.72 9.87
CA GLU A 33 -6.32 8.53 10.28
C GLU A 33 -6.17 7.33 9.33
N GLY A 34 -6.20 7.55 8.02
CA GLY A 34 -6.05 6.51 6.99
C GLY A 34 -4.62 5.98 6.90
N GLY A 35 -3.64 6.88 6.94
CA GLY A 35 -2.22 6.54 6.98
C GLY A 35 -1.84 5.79 8.26
N ILE A 36 -2.33 6.23 9.43
CA ILE A 36 -2.12 5.53 10.70
C ILE A 36 -2.79 4.16 10.69
N ALA A 37 -4.03 4.04 10.21
CA ALA A 37 -4.73 2.74 10.12
C ALA A 37 -4.01 1.76 9.18
N LEU A 38 -3.53 2.23 8.03
CA LEU A 38 -2.75 1.42 7.08
C LEU A 38 -1.44 0.94 7.71
N ASN A 39 -0.71 1.84 8.36
CA ASN A 39 0.54 1.51 9.04
C ASN A 39 0.32 0.54 10.20
N LEU A 40 -0.76 0.70 10.97
CA LEU A 40 -1.11 -0.19 12.07
C LEU A 40 -1.45 -1.59 11.55
N ALA A 41 -2.29 -1.69 10.52
CA ALA A 41 -2.63 -2.96 9.89
C ALA A 41 -1.40 -3.68 9.32
N LEU A 42 -0.45 -2.94 8.75
CA LEU A 42 0.82 -3.48 8.29
C LEU A 42 1.68 -3.99 9.45
N CYS A 43 1.81 -3.20 10.52
CA CYS A 43 2.53 -3.61 11.73
C CYS A 43 1.97 -4.89 12.34
N ASP A 44 0.64 -5.03 12.41
CA ASP A 44 -0.01 -6.22 12.95
C ASP A 44 0.25 -7.45 12.08
N ARG A 45 0.21 -7.31 10.74
CA ARG A 45 0.59 -8.40 9.82
C ARG A 45 2.04 -8.83 10.03
N ILE A 46 2.97 -7.88 10.18
CA ILE A 46 4.38 -8.19 10.46
C ILE A 46 4.52 -8.92 11.79
N ARG A 47 3.87 -8.46 12.86
CA ARG A 47 3.89 -9.13 14.17
C ARG A 47 3.34 -10.55 14.10
N ILE A 48 2.24 -10.77 13.38
CA ILE A 48 1.67 -12.11 13.17
C ILE A 48 2.67 -13.00 12.42
N ALA A 49 3.29 -12.49 11.36
CA ALA A 49 4.30 -13.23 10.61
C ALA A 49 5.53 -13.58 11.47
N GLN A 50 6.01 -12.64 12.27
CA GLN A 50 7.11 -12.87 13.22
C GLN A 50 6.76 -13.93 14.26
N ARG A 51 5.55 -13.89 14.85
CA ARG A 51 5.09 -14.93 15.79
C ARG A 51 5.06 -16.31 15.13
N ARG A 52 4.50 -16.41 13.93
CA ARG A 52 4.47 -17.66 13.15
C ARG A 52 5.87 -18.19 12.86
N LEU A 53 6.83 -17.31 12.56
CA LEU A 53 8.22 -17.70 12.35
C LEU A 53 8.86 -18.25 13.63
N ILE A 54 8.62 -17.61 14.78
CA ILE A 54 9.14 -18.07 16.07
C ILE A 54 8.54 -19.44 16.43
N GLU A 55 7.23 -19.61 16.27
CA GLU A 55 6.55 -20.89 16.51
C GLU A 55 7.07 -22.00 15.59
N ALA A 56 7.27 -21.69 14.31
CA ALA A 56 7.84 -22.64 13.36
C ALA A 56 9.29 -23.03 13.73
N ARG A 57 10.11 -22.08 14.17
CA ARG A 57 11.47 -22.34 14.67
C ARG A 57 11.46 -23.21 15.91
N ALA A 58 10.58 -22.91 16.87
CA ALA A 58 10.43 -23.72 18.09
C ALA A 58 10.02 -25.16 17.76
N ARG A 59 9.04 -25.35 16.86
CA ARG A 59 8.64 -26.67 16.39
C ARG A 59 9.77 -27.41 15.67
N LEU A 60 10.57 -26.71 14.87
CA LEU A 60 11.72 -27.31 14.19
C LEU A 60 12.74 -27.85 15.21
N ILE A 61 13.05 -27.07 16.26
CA ILE A 61 13.95 -27.51 17.34
C ILE A 61 13.39 -28.73 18.06
N THR A 62 12.07 -28.80 18.29
CA THR A 62 11.44 -29.99 18.88
C THR A 62 11.57 -31.24 18.00
N ILE A 63 11.47 -31.09 16.67
CA ILE A 63 11.50 -32.21 15.71
C ILE A 63 12.93 -32.65 15.42
N ASP A 64 13.86 -31.70 15.30
CA ASP A 64 15.27 -31.94 14.95
C ASP A 64 16.17 -31.04 15.81
N PRO A 65 16.51 -31.48 17.04
CA PRO A 65 17.28 -30.69 18.00
C PRO A 65 18.72 -30.41 17.54
N THR A 66 19.22 -31.24 16.63
CA THR A 66 20.56 -31.15 16.04
C THR A 66 20.65 -30.12 14.92
N ARG A 67 19.52 -29.68 14.36
CA ARG A 67 19.48 -28.72 13.27
C ARG A 67 19.58 -27.30 13.82
N THR A 68 20.78 -26.76 13.79
CA THR A 68 21.07 -25.36 14.12
C THR A 68 20.45 -24.45 13.06
N ILE A 69 19.68 -23.42 13.48
CA ILE A 69 19.07 -22.37 12.63
C ILE A 69 19.82 -21.05 12.80
#